data_AF-A0A918VSV8-F1
#
_entry.id   AF-A0A918VSV8-F1
#
_cell.length_a   1.000
_cell.length_b   1.000
_cell.length_c   1.000
_cell.angle_alpha   90.00
_cell.angle_beta   90.00
_cell.angle_gamma   90.00
#
_symmetry.space_group_name_H-M   'P 1'
#
loop_
_entity.id
_entity.type
_entity.pdbx_description
1 polymer ?
#
loop_
_entity_poly.entity_id
_entity_poly.type
_entity_poly.pdbx_seq_one_letter_code
_entity_poly.pdbx_strand_id
1 'polypeptide(L)'
;MDLYCDRRAVRRTTGHYRKPGTDRSYCGRDLDHTPTPADQLRAVCKTCTKAEKSERVAAEQEAANYSATAPSLRERADVRYALVGKGHRVHYSPNNDETLCGRVVSEYAEPRDIDLSGRLDGLCSRCIKAAEERAYARALAAASPLAAAAADLAETVEQADAERAATPTVESATVPGTLVDPWTWIRRPSSSDAAKAAEERAERRQQLADSRGANAYPLAVAAVRQFVREMPKGGALRVPVVEGAPEATLTRDDLYALAYSGHTTADAIARVRAAVDAHIRHGEREVHEIFPAQAMRPALYLPDVMALLNRWDDDQVEAEKFERAAHAVDAVEHAEQTGARVETVEDAEALYAAALVTEAEATDGTWRGEWIGEQQAADTLFDVDRPSEQGALFDDRATRPATVREQQRAALDRVKAKAAAERAAYRAETDDAIAVECAAHGVPAPRTVADRIAARTEQAPERRVVEGVIVSHNGRTKGTAPKHSTDPDALAALAALGDLRKAEVSDHTDIAAQPGDLDHAPDAWGFLVEPRGHGRVALYWLECGRYVRRDGEPWTVELEIGADRLRKAGWKIEPHARRCVFAWRPTE
;
A
#
# COMPACT_ATOMS: atom_id res chain seq x y z
N MET A 1 28.16 23.23 -17.84
CA MET A 1 27.44 24.08 -16.88
C MET A 1 28.45 24.74 -15.97
N ASP A 2 28.32 26.04 -15.75
CA ASP A 2 29.14 26.76 -14.78
C ASP A 2 28.68 26.44 -13.34
N LEU A 3 29.64 26.50 -12.40
CA LEU A 3 29.39 26.34 -10.97
C LEU A 3 29.40 27.72 -10.30
N TYR A 4 28.55 27.91 -9.30
CA TYR A 4 28.43 29.17 -8.55
C TYR A 4 28.39 28.90 -7.05
N CYS A 5 28.89 29.86 -6.26
CA CYS A 5 28.68 29.85 -4.82
C CYS A 5 27.31 30.44 -4.44
N ASP A 6 26.79 29.96 -3.31
CA ASP A 6 25.69 30.61 -2.59
C ASP A 6 26.13 32.00 -2.11
N ARG A 7 25.38 33.03 -2.51
CA ARG A 7 25.67 34.45 -2.25
C ARG A 7 25.74 34.75 -0.75
N ARG A 8 25.02 33.98 0.08
CA ARG A 8 24.91 34.17 1.54
C ARG A 8 25.85 33.26 2.33
N ALA A 9 26.58 32.35 1.68
CA ALA A 9 27.46 31.41 2.37
C ALA A 9 28.75 32.10 2.87
N VAL A 10 28.94 32.10 4.20
CA VAL A 10 30.15 32.58 4.87
C VAL A 10 31.40 31.79 4.45
N ARG A 11 31.24 30.53 4.01
CA ARG A 11 32.30 29.69 3.45
C ARG A 11 31.89 29.19 2.06
N ARG A 12 32.63 29.66 1.04
CA ARG A 12 32.38 29.43 -0.39
C ARG A 12 33.00 28.12 -0.89
N THR A 13 32.75 27.01 -0.18
CA THR A 13 33.39 25.71 -0.46
C THR A 13 32.54 24.75 -1.27
N THR A 14 31.25 25.05 -1.47
CA THR A 14 30.30 24.18 -2.16
C THR A 14 29.76 24.87 -3.40
N GLY A 15 29.94 24.24 -4.55
CA GLY A 15 29.44 24.71 -5.84
C GLY A 15 27.98 24.30 -6.04
N HIS A 16 27.24 25.14 -6.74
CA HIS A 16 25.86 24.91 -7.10
C HIS A 16 25.67 25.18 -8.59
N TYR A 17 24.91 24.33 -9.27
CA TYR A 17 24.45 24.61 -10.63
C TYR A 17 23.30 25.62 -10.58
N ARG A 18 23.38 26.62 -11.47
CA ARG A 18 22.35 27.64 -11.69
C ARG A 18 21.23 27.06 -12.56
N LYS A 19 19.97 27.30 -12.17
CA LYS A 19 18.82 26.95 -13.00
C LYS A 19 18.73 27.93 -14.19
N PRO A 20 18.64 27.46 -15.46
CA PRO A 20 18.64 28.33 -16.63
C PRO A 20 17.63 29.48 -16.55
N GLY A 21 18.04 30.66 -17.02
CA GLY A 21 17.22 31.88 -16.98
C GLY A 21 17.02 32.50 -15.59
N THR A 22 17.66 31.99 -14.53
CA THR A 22 17.51 32.52 -13.15
C THR A 22 18.84 32.79 -12.45
N ASP A 23 18.81 33.60 -11.39
CA ASP A 23 19.92 33.78 -10.44
C ASP A 23 19.89 32.75 -9.28
N ARG A 24 19.05 31.72 -9.35
CA ARG A 24 18.90 30.70 -8.30
C ARG A 24 19.51 29.36 -8.73
N SER A 25 19.96 28.61 -7.75
CA SER A 25 20.34 27.20 -7.92
C SER A 25 19.14 26.29 -7.98
N TYR A 26 19.34 25.07 -8.49
CA TYR A 26 18.35 23.99 -8.41
C TYR A 26 17.90 23.66 -6.97
N CYS A 27 18.78 23.79 -5.98
CA CYS A 27 18.42 23.64 -4.56
C CYS A 27 17.86 24.93 -3.92
N GLY A 28 17.41 25.90 -4.73
CA GLY A 28 16.69 27.09 -4.28
C GLY A 28 17.54 28.22 -3.67
N ARG A 29 18.86 28.08 -3.55
CA ARG A 29 19.76 29.12 -3.01
C ARG A 29 20.04 30.21 -4.04
N ASP A 30 20.17 31.45 -3.57
CA ASP A 30 20.58 32.59 -4.39
C ASP A 30 22.07 32.50 -4.73
N LEU A 31 22.42 32.61 -6.00
CA LEU A 31 23.80 32.44 -6.47
C LEU A 31 24.48 33.78 -6.71
N ASP A 32 25.81 33.78 -6.64
CA ASP A 32 26.59 34.87 -7.21
C ASP A 32 26.36 35.01 -8.72
N HIS A 33 26.58 36.22 -9.24
CA HIS A 33 26.46 36.52 -10.67
C HIS A 33 27.67 36.03 -11.48
N THR A 34 28.81 35.78 -10.83
CA THR A 34 30.05 35.32 -11.45
C THR A 34 30.24 33.82 -11.20
N PRO A 35 30.57 33.01 -12.22
CA PRO A 35 31.01 31.63 -12.04
C PRO A 35 32.17 31.52 -11.05
N THR A 36 32.13 30.51 -10.19
CA THR A 36 33.23 30.15 -9.29
C THR A 36 34.14 29.13 -9.98
N PRO A 37 35.46 29.40 -10.10
CA PRO A 37 36.43 28.43 -10.62
C PRO A 37 36.38 27.10 -9.87
N ALA A 38 36.47 25.98 -10.60
CA ALA A 38 36.26 24.64 -10.04
C ALA A 38 37.33 24.24 -9.00
N ASP A 39 38.55 24.80 -9.09
CA ASP A 39 39.66 24.61 -8.15
C ASP A 39 39.42 25.26 -6.79
N GLN A 40 38.48 26.20 -6.68
CA GLN A 40 38.09 26.85 -5.42
C GLN A 40 37.00 26.06 -4.66
N LEU A 41 36.41 25.05 -5.30
CA LEU A 41 35.28 24.28 -4.78
C LEU A 41 35.74 22.92 -4.26
N ARG A 42 35.31 22.56 -3.04
CA ARG A 42 35.59 21.24 -2.44
C ARG A 42 34.61 20.16 -2.87
N ALA A 43 33.38 20.55 -3.20
CA ALA A 43 32.31 19.66 -3.63
C ALA A 43 31.25 20.45 -4.42
N VAL A 44 30.41 19.73 -5.17
CA VAL A 44 29.17 20.27 -5.76
C VAL A 44 27.97 19.78 -4.94
N CYS A 45 26.95 20.62 -4.78
CA CYS A 45 25.72 20.28 -4.10
C CYS A 45 25.02 19.09 -4.78
N LYS A 46 24.77 18.01 -4.02
CA LYS A 46 24.15 16.76 -4.52
C LYS A 46 22.81 17.03 -5.22
N THR A 47 21.91 17.78 -4.57
CA THR A 47 20.61 18.19 -5.13
C THR A 47 20.75 18.94 -6.46
N CYS A 48 21.75 19.82 -6.58
CA CYS A 48 21.99 20.51 -7.84
C CYS A 48 22.49 19.56 -8.93
N THR A 49 23.33 18.59 -8.59
CA THR A 49 23.89 17.60 -9.53
C THR A 49 22.81 16.63 -10.02
N LYS A 50 21.93 16.15 -9.13
CA LYS A 50 20.76 15.30 -9.47
C LYS A 50 19.80 16.05 -10.40
N ALA A 51 19.48 17.31 -10.09
CA ALA A 51 18.60 18.14 -10.91
C ALA A 51 19.21 18.55 -12.26
N GLU A 52 20.50 18.91 -12.32
CA GLU A 52 21.19 19.24 -13.58
C GLU A 52 21.27 18.04 -14.52
N LYS A 53 21.55 16.84 -13.98
CA LYS A 53 21.53 15.60 -14.75
C LYS A 53 20.13 15.31 -15.33
N SER A 54 19.09 15.51 -14.52
CA SER A 54 17.69 15.34 -14.96
C SER A 54 17.28 16.37 -16.02
N GLU A 55 17.61 17.65 -15.85
CA GLU A 55 17.29 18.68 -16.85
C GLU A 55 18.10 18.49 -18.14
N ARG A 56 19.35 18.01 -18.07
CA ARG A 56 20.12 17.63 -19.27
C ARG A 56 19.48 16.47 -20.03
N VAL A 57 19.08 15.39 -19.34
CA VAL A 57 18.38 14.26 -20.00
C VAL A 57 17.04 14.72 -20.59
N ALA A 58 16.28 15.59 -19.91
CA ALA A 58 15.06 16.17 -20.45
C ALA A 58 15.31 17.04 -21.69
N ALA A 59 16.36 17.86 -21.69
CA ALA A 59 16.75 18.69 -22.83
C ALA A 59 17.26 17.86 -24.02
N GLU A 60 18.02 16.80 -23.77
CA GLU A 60 18.44 15.82 -24.79
C GLU A 60 17.21 15.10 -25.40
N GLN A 61 16.23 14.74 -24.56
CA GLN A 61 15.01 14.08 -25.01
C GLN A 61 14.10 15.00 -25.83
N GLU A 62 14.01 16.29 -25.47
CA GLU A 62 13.27 17.31 -26.23
C GLU A 62 14.00 17.69 -27.53
N ALA A 63 15.34 17.74 -27.53
CA ALA A 63 16.12 17.88 -28.76
C ALA A 63 15.92 16.67 -29.70
N ALA A 64 15.80 15.46 -29.14
CA ALA A 64 15.44 14.27 -29.91
C ALA A 64 13.99 14.31 -30.42
N ASN A 65 13.05 14.95 -29.71
CA ASN A 65 11.67 15.12 -30.18
C ASN A 65 11.58 15.98 -31.46
N TYR A 66 12.43 17.00 -31.61
CA TYR A 66 12.44 17.89 -32.80
C TYR A 66 13.43 17.48 -33.90
N SER A 67 14.35 16.55 -33.64
CA SER A 67 15.34 16.13 -34.63
C SER A 67 14.75 15.15 -35.64
N ALA A 68 14.72 15.54 -36.92
CA ALA A 68 14.28 14.68 -38.02
C ALA A 68 15.16 13.43 -38.25
N THR A 69 16.33 13.33 -37.58
CA THR A 69 17.24 12.18 -37.64
C THR A 69 17.34 11.41 -36.32
N ALA A 70 16.65 11.85 -35.26
CA ALA A 70 16.61 11.10 -34.01
C ALA A 70 15.70 9.87 -34.11
N PRO A 71 15.95 8.82 -33.30
CA PRO A 71 15.04 7.68 -33.21
C PRO A 71 13.64 8.14 -32.77
N SER A 72 12.62 7.58 -33.43
CA SER A 72 11.22 7.87 -33.14
C SER A 72 10.88 7.59 -31.67
N LEU A 73 9.78 8.17 -31.16
CA LEU A 73 9.30 7.86 -29.81
C LEU A 73 9.09 6.35 -29.61
N ARG A 74 8.64 5.65 -30.66
CA ARG A 74 8.51 4.19 -30.70
C ARG A 74 9.83 3.47 -30.37
N GLU A 75 10.91 3.90 -31.01
CA GLU A 75 12.23 3.27 -30.88
C GLU A 75 12.92 3.65 -29.56
N ARG A 76 12.72 4.88 -29.06
CA ARG A 76 13.24 5.30 -27.74
C ARG A 76 12.53 4.63 -26.57
N ALA A 77 11.23 4.37 -26.71
CA ALA A 77 10.40 3.70 -25.69
C ALA A 77 10.40 2.16 -25.79
N ASP A 78 10.95 1.62 -26.89
CA ASP A 78 10.96 0.18 -27.22
C ASP A 78 9.57 -0.47 -27.21
N VAL A 79 8.70 0.07 -28.06
CA VAL A 79 7.29 -0.36 -28.20
C VAL A 79 6.94 -0.63 -29.65
N ARG A 80 5.85 -1.36 -29.88
CA ARG A 80 5.25 -1.53 -31.22
C ARG A 80 3.96 -0.76 -31.33
N TYR A 81 3.59 -0.43 -32.56
CA TYR A 81 2.25 0.10 -32.85
C TYR A 81 1.24 -1.06 -32.84
N ALA A 82 0.12 -0.84 -32.15
CA ALA A 82 -0.95 -1.81 -32.00
C ALA A 82 -2.30 -1.18 -32.36
N LEU A 83 -3.17 -1.97 -32.97
CA LEU A 83 -4.58 -1.66 -33.16
C LEU A 83 -5.40 -2.35 -32.06
N VAL A 84 -6.52 -1.72 -31.67
CA VAL A 84 -7.39 -2.21 -30.60
C VAL A 84 -8.84 -2.31 -31.09
N GLY A 85 -9.30 -3.54 -31.27
CA GLY A 85 -10.65 -3.86 -31.74
C GLY A 85 -10.92 -3.30 -33.14
N LYS A 86 -12.13 -2.79 -33.37
CA LYS A 86 -12.50 -2.13 -34.64
C LYS A 86 -12.09 -0.65 -34.71
N GLY A 87 -11.25 -0.18 -33.78
CA GLY A 87 -10.90 1.23 -33.66
C GLY A 87 -9.88 1.69 -34.70
N HIS A 88 -10.04 2.90 -35.23
CA HIS A 88 -9.05 3.55 -36.11
C HIS A 88 -7.87 4.18 -35.35
N ARG A 89 -7.80 4.03 -34.02
CA ARG A 89 -6.74 4.61 -33.20
C ARG A 89 -5.59 3.63 -33.03
N VAL A 90 -4.39 4.16 -33.16
CA VAL A 90 -3.14 3.44 -32.95
C VAL A 90 -2.75 3.59 -31.48
N HIS A 91 -2.26 2.51 -30.91
CA HIS A 91 -1.79 2.39 -29.55
C HIS A 91 -0.31 1.99 -29.55
N TYR A 92 0.36 2.15 -28.41
CA TYR A 92 1.68 1.55 -28.18
C TYR A 92 1.53 0.32 -27.27
N SER A 93 2.32 -0.72 -27.54
CA SER A 93 2.39 -1.96 -26.77
C SER A 93 3.87 -2.37 -26.59
N PRO A 94 4.31 -2.75 -25.37
CA PRO A 94 5.68 -3.19 -25.09
C PRO A 94 5.89 -4.68 -25.44
N ASN A 95 5.41 -5.12 -26.61
CA ASN A 95 5.46 -6.52 -27.10
C ASN A 95 4.67 -7.57 -26.28
N ASN A 96 3.79 -7.15 -25.37
CA ASN A 96 2.77 -8.02 -24.76
C ASN A 96 1.40 -7.82 -25.45
N ASP A 97 0.47 -8.75 -25.26
CA ASP A 97 -0.89 -8.68 -25.85
C ASP A 97 -1.75 -7.52 -25.29
N GLU A 98 -1.16 -6.60 -24.54
CA GLU A 98 -1.78 -5.37 -24.06
C GLU A 98 -1.09 -4.12 -24.63
N THR A 99 -1.80 -3.01 -24.56
CA THR A 99 -1.29 -1.68 -24.87
C THR A 99 -0.94 -0.95 -23.57
N LEU A 100 -0.05 0.05 -23.64
CA LEU A 100 0.31 0.93 -22.52
C LEU A 100 -0.86 1.73 -21.89
N CYS A 101 -2.10 1.47 -22.31
CA CYS A 101 -3.32 2.03 -21.71
C CYS A 101 -4.28 0.97 -21.15
N GLY A 102 -3.81 -0.28 -20.95
CA GLY A 102 -4.59 -1.38 -20.36
C GLY A 102 -5.69 -1.90 -21.30
N ARG A 103 -5.39 -2.02 -22.59
CA ARG A 103 -6.32 -2.60 -23.58
C ARG A 103 -5.64 -3.68 -24.39
N VAL A 104 -6.34 -4.80 -24.57
CA VAL A 104 -5.90 -5.94 -25.38
C VAL A 104 -5.64 -5.52 -26.83
N VAL A 105 -4.50 -5.93 -27.36
CA VAL A 105 -4.09 -5.76 -28.76
C VAL A 105 -4.93 -6.69 -29.64
N SER A 106 -5.47 -6.18 -30.75
CA SER A 106 -6.12 -7.03 -31.76
C SER A 106 -5.21 -7.35 -32.94
N GLU A 107 -4.26 -6.45 -33.25
CA GLU A 107 -3.31 -6.59 -34.35
C GLU A 107 -2.11 -5.66 -34.11
N TYR A 108 -0.89 -6.10 -34.42
CA TYR A 108 0.28 -5.22 -34.49
C TYR A 108 0.43 -4.66 -35.90
N ALA A 109 0.68 -3.36 -36.01
CA ALA A 109 0.85 -2.67 -37.29
C ALA A 109 2.30 -2.22 -37.46
N GLU A 110 2.87 -2.39 -38.65
CA GLU A 110 4.20 -1.85 -38.95
C GLU A 110 4.11 -0.36 -39.33
N PRO A 111 5.18 0.44 -39.13
CA PRO A 111 5.14 1.90 -39.36
C PRO A 111 4.72 2.30 -40.77
N ARG A 112 4.95 1.45 -41.77
CA ARG A 112 4.56 1.66 -43.17
C ARG A 112 3.07 1.46 -43.45
N ASP A 113 2.39 0.67 -42.62
CA ASP A 113 0.97 0.31 -42.77
C ASP A 113 0.06 1.34 -42.06
N ILE A 114 0.67 2.22 -41.26
CA ILE A 114 0.03 3.33 -40.58
C ILE A 114 0.32 4.61 -41.37
N ASP A 115 -0.69 5.15 -42.03
CA ASP A 115 -0.61 6.50 -42.59
C ASP A 115 -0.62 7.55 -41.46
N LEU A 116 0.56 7.76 -40.87
CA LEU A 116 0.82 8.80 -39.89
C LEU A 116 0.66 10.21 -40.49
N SER A 117 0.82 10.36 -41.81
CA SER A 117 0.81 11.68 -42.48
C SER A 117 -0.57 12.36 -42.47
N GLY A 118 -1.65 11.56 -42.43
CA GLY A 118 -3.02 12.04 -42.27
C GLY A 118 -3.66 11.80 -40.89
N ARG A 119 -2.98 11.15 -39.94
CA ARG A 119 -3.59 10.65 -38.69
C ARG A 119 -2.73 10.71 -37.42
N LEU A 120 -1.92 11.75 -37.21
CA LEU A 120 -1.26 11.94 -35.91
C LEU A 120 -2.28 12.07 -34.74
N ASP A 121 -3.48 12.61 -35.00
CA ASP A 121 -4.63 12.59 -34.08
C ASP A 121 -5.16 11.16 -33.76
N GLY A 122 -4.67 10.15 -34.45
CA GLY A 122 -5.04 8.75 -34.29
C GLY A 122 -4.31 8.04 -33.15
N LEU A 123 -3.20 8.56 -32.64
CA LEU A 123 -2.48 7.93 -31.53
C LEU A 123 -3.21 8.14 -30.20
N CYS A 124 -3.29 7.09 -29.38
CA CYS A 124 -3.89 7.19 -28.06
C CYS A 124 -3.00 8.04 -27.13
N SER A 125 -3.47 9.21 -26.70
CA SER A 125 -2.70 10.14 -25.85
C SER A 125 -2.17 9.53 -24.54
N ARG A 126 -2.87 8.54 -23.97
CA ARG A 126 -2.37 7.75 -22.83
C ARG A 126 -1.15 6.92 -23.19
N CYS A 127 -1.19 6.24 -24.34
CA CYS A 127 -0.04 5.49 -24.85
C CYS A 127 1.13 6.40 -25.20
N ILE A 128 0.88 7.60 -25.77
CA ILE A 128 1.94 8.58 -26.04
C ILE A 128 2.66 8.95 -24.73
N LYS A 129 1.91 9.41 -23.72
CA LYS A 129 2.50 9.80 -22.43
C LYS A 129 3.28 8.66 -21.77
N ALA A 130 2.72 7.45 -21.75
CA ALA A 130 3.41 6.28 -21.20
C ALA A 130 4.67 5.91 -22.00
N ALA A 131 4.68 6.09 -23.33
CA ALA A 131 5.86 5.90 -24.16
C ALA A 131 6.91 7.01 -23.91
N GLU A 132 6.51 8.26 -23.70
CA GLU A 132 7.42 9.35 -23.30
C GLU A 132 8.07 9.06 -21.94
N GLU A 133 7.29 8.55 -20.98
CA GLU A 133 7.78 8.15 -19.65
C GLU A 133 8.76 6.97 -19.75
N ARG A 134 8.46 5.91 -20.53
CA ARG A 134 9.40 4.81 -20.81
C ARG A 134 10.68 5.29 -21.52
N ALA A 135 10.55 6.13 -22.55
CA ALA A 135 11.69 6.67 -23.28
C ALA A 135 12.60 7.51 -22.37
N TYR A 136 12.02 8.33 -21.50
CA TYR A 136 12.77 9.09 -20.50
C TYR A 136 13.46 8.19 -19.46
N ALA A 137 12.77 7.14 -18.97
CA ALA A 137 13.37 6.16 -18.07
C ALA A 137 14.58 5.45 -18.71
N ARG A 138 14.46 4.98 -19.96
CA ARG A 138 15.57 4.35 -20.71
C ARG A 138 16.72 5.32 -20.99
N ALA A 139 16.44 6.59 -21.27
CA ALA A 139 17.48 7.62 -21.40
C ALA A 139 18.20 7.89 -20.06
N LEU A 140 17.47 7.93 -18.95
CA LEU A 140 18.03 8.10 -17.61
C LEU A 140 18.88 6.89 -17.17
N ALA A 141 18.43 5.67 -17.52
CA ALA A 141 19.16 4.42 -17.36
C ALA A 141 20.50 4.43 -18.10
N ALA A 142 20.48 4.76 -19.40
CA ALA A 142 21.70 4.91 -20.20
C ALA A 142 22.69 5.95 -19.62
N ALA A 143 22.18 6.98 -18.94
CA ALA A 143 22.98 8.00 -18.27
C ALA A 143 23.44 7.63 -16.84
N SER A 144 22.95 6.55 -16.22
CA SER A 144 23.18 6.27 -14.79
C SER A 144 23.10 4.77 -14.45
N PRO A 145 24.17 4.11 -13.98
CA PRO A 145 24.15 2.68 -13.63
C PRO A 145 23.04 2.28 -12.64
N LEU A 146 22.78 3.10 -11.62
CA LEU A 146 21.69 2.88 -10.66
C LEU A 146 20.29 3.02 -11.30
N ALA A 147 20.13 3.91 -12.28
CA ALA A 147 18.86 4.01 -13.01
C ALA A 147 18.70 2.88 -14.06
N ALA A 148 19.81 2.31 -14.55
CA ALA A 148 19.77 1.09 -15.35
C ALA A 148 19.29 -0.09 -14.51
N ALA A 149 19.89 -0.34 -13.34
CA ALA A 149 19.44 -1.39 -12.44
C ALA A 149 17.95 -1.24 -12.03
N ALA A 150 17.48 -0.01 -11.82
CA ALA A 150 16.07 0.25 -11.55
C ALA A 150 15.15 0.01 -12.76
N ALA A 151 15.60 0.30 -13.98
CA ALA A 151 14.86 0.02 -15.21
C ALA A 151 14.82 -1.49 -15.51
N ASP A 152 15.94 -2.20 -15.36
CA ASP A 152 16.06 -3.64 -15.54
C ASP A 152 15.13 -4.39 -14.56
N LEU A 153 15.06 -3.93 -13.30
CA LEU A 153 14.12 -4.46 -12.30
C LEU A 153 12.66 -4.21 -12.70
N ALA A 154 12.32 -3.02 -13.18
CA ALA A 154 10.96 -2.70 -13.63
C ALA A 154 10.54 -3.56 -14.84
N GLU A 155 11.44 -3.75 -15.80
CA GLU A 155 11.20 -4.64 -16.96
C GLU A 155 11.04 -6.10 -16.53
N THR A 156 11.83 -6.57 -15.56
CA THR A 156 11.70 -7.91 -14.96
C THR A 156 10.34 -8.11 -14.27
N VAL A 157 9.83 -7.08 -13.57
CA VAL A 157 8.51 -7.12 -12.93
C VAL A 157 7.39 -7.11 -13.98
N GLU A 158 7.47 -6.26 -15.02
CA GLU A 158 6.52 -6.27 -16.12
C GLU A 158 6.46 -7.63 -16.84
N GLN A 159 7.62 -8.27 -17.05
CA GLN A 159 7.69 -9.61 -17.62
C GLN A 159 7.06 -10.67 -16.69
N ALA A 160 7.38 -10.64 -15.40
CA ALA A 160 6.84 -11.61 -14.43
C ALA A 160 5.31 -11.50 -14.29
N ASP A 161 4.74 -10.30 -14.32
CA ASP A 161 3.29 -10.10 -14.31
C ASP A 161 2.64 -10.49 -15.65
N ALA A 162 3.31 -10.30 -16.79
CA ALA A 162 2.86 -10.82 -18.07
C ALA A 162 2.87 -12.37 -18.12
N GLU A 163 3.89 -13.03 -17.57
CA GLU A 163 3.97 -14.49 -17.47
C GLU A 163 2.89 -15.07 -16.52
N ARG A 164 2.59 -14.37 -15.43
CA ARG A 164 1.46 -14.70 -14.54
C ARG A 164 0.12 -14.57 -15.24
N ALA A 165 -0.10 -13.50 -16.01
CA ALA A 165 -1.32 -13.30 -16.79
C ALA A 165 -1.48 -14.31 -17.94
N ALA A 166 -0.37 -14.71 -18.57
CA ALA A 166 -0.34 -15.72 -19.63
C ALA A 166 -0.53 -17.16 -19.11
N THR A 167 -0.28 -17.41 -17.82
CA THR A 167 -0.52 -18.72 -17.20
C THR A 167 -2.04 -18.93 -17.07
N PRO A 168 -2.66 -19.87 -17.82
CA PRO A 168 -4.09 -20.06 -17.74
C PRO A 168 -4.45 -20.55 -16.34
N THR A 169 -5.30 -19.79 -15.64
CA THR A 169 -5.89 -20.21 -14.36
C THR A 169 -6.54 -21.56 -14.58
N VAL A 170 -5.97 -22.61 -13.99
CA VAL A 170 -6.48 -23.98 -14.17
C VAL A 170 -7.89 -24.02 -13.60
N GLU A 171 -8.86 -23.97 -14.50
CA GLU A 171 -10.27 -23.83 -14.18
C GLU A 171 -10.68 -25.02 -13.32
N SER A 172 -11.02 -24.74 -12.06
CA SER A 172 -11.32 -25.73 -11.03
C SER A 172 -12.34 -26.74 -11.55
N ALA A 173 -11.87 -27.95 -11.88
CA ALA A 173 -12.66 -28.96 -12.56
C ALA A 173 -13.95 -29.22 -11.79
N THR A 174 -15.08 -28.83 -12.39
CA THR A 174 -16.36 -28.79 -11.71
C THR A 174 -16.79 -30.21 -11.34
N VAL A 175 -16.86 -30.50 -10.03
CA VAL A 175 -17.31 -31.82 -9.55
C VAL A 175 -18.75 -32.05 -10.02
N PRO A 176 -19.05 -33.12 -10.78
CA PRO A 176 -20.39 -33.36 -11.30
C PRO A 176 -21.32 -33.87 -10.18
N GLY A 177 -22.02 -32.94 -9.53
CA GLY A 177 -22.99 -33.21 -8.46
C GLY A 177 -24.33 -32.52 -8.74
N THR A 178 -25.37 -33.32 -8.99
CA THR A 178 -26.71 -32.85 -9.36
C THR A 178 -27.40 -31.99 -8.29
N LEU A 179 -27.90 -30.82 -8.69
CA LEU A 179 -28.95 -30.11 -7.95
C LEU A 179 -29.95 -29.51 -8.94
N VAL A 180 -31.23 -29.87 -8.80
CA VAL A 180 -32.31 -29.48 -9.70
C VAL A 180 -32.88 -28.13 -9.26
N ASP A 181 -32.92 -27.15 -10.17
CA ASP A 181 -33.46 -25.81 -9.90
C ASP A 181 -35.01 -25.80 -9.95
N PRO A 182 -35.71 -25.39 -8.87
CA PRO A 182 -37.18 -25.41 -8.83
C PRO A 182 -37.92 -24.30 -9.60
N TRP A 183 -37.24 -23.28 -10.16
CA TRP A 183 -37.89 -21.99 -10.47
C TRP A 183 -38.42 -21.74 -11.90
N THR A 184 -38.52 -22.74 -12.76
CA THR A 184 -38.91 -22.56 -14.18
C THR A 184 -40.42 -22.56 -14.48
N TRP A 185 -41.24 -21.73 -13.80
CA TRP A 185 -42.65 -21.48 -14.17
C TRP A 185 -43.09 -20.01 -14.05
N ILE A 186 -42.57 -19.13 -14.92
CA ILE A 186 -43.22 -17.83 -15.23
C ILE A 186 -43.30 -17.66 -16.76
N ARG A 187 -44.47 -17.24 -17.26
CA ARG A 187 -44.81 -17.18 -18.69
C ARG A 187 -43.93 -16.17 -19.46
N ARG A 188 -43.46 -16.57 -20.65
CA ARG A 188 -42.92 -15.64 -21.66
C ARG A 188 -44.06 -14.80 -22.27
N PRO A 189 -43.87 -13.48 -22.51
CA PRO A 189 -44.72 -12.71 -23.41
C PRO A 189 -44.57 -13.18 -24.87
N SER A 190 -45.56 -12.88 -25.71
CA SER A 190 -45.53 -13.11 -27.16
C SER A 190 -44.40 -12.34 -27.84
N SER A 191 -43.78 -12.94 -28.86
CA SER A 191 -42.60 -12.39 -29.56
C SER A 191 -42.85 -11.08 -30.32
N SER A 192 -44.10 -10.71 -30.59
CA SER A 192 -44.49 -9.41 -31.17
C SER A 192 -44.12 -8.23 -30.28
N ASP A 193 -44.29 -8.39 -28.96
CA ASP A 193 -44.27 -7.26 -28.02
C ASP A 193 -42.82 -6.92 -27.64
N ALA A 194 -41.94 -7.92 -27.66
CA ALA A 194 -40.50 -7.76 -27.47
C ALA A 194 -39.83 -6.95 -28.60
N ALA A 195 -40.28 -7.12 -29.84
CA ALA A 195 -39.77 -6.37 -31.00
C ALA A 195 -40.17 -4.89 -30.93
N LYS A 196 -41.47 -4.61 -30.72
CA LYS A 196 -41.97 -3.24 -30.61
C LYS A 196 -41.36 -2.47 -29.43
N ALA A 197 -41.19 -3.13 -28.28
CA ALA A 197 -40.51 -2.54 -27.13
C ALA A 197 -38.99 -2.37 -27.32
N ALA A 198 -38.36 -3.04 -28.29
CA ALA A 198 -36.97 -2.79 -28.67
C ALA A 198 -36.84 -1.57 -29.58
N GLU A 199 -37.77 -1.41 -30.53
CA GLU A 199 -37.84 -0.28 -31.46
C GLU A 199 -38.13 1.04 -30.71
N GLU A 200 -39.14 1.07 -29.82
CA GLU A 200 -39.41 2.23 -28.95
C GLU A 200 -38.20 2.58 -28.06
N ARG A 201 -37.40 1.59 -27.62
CA ARG A 201 -36.16 1.84 -26.86
C ARG A 201 -35.04 2.43 -27.71
N ALA A 202 -35.00 2.13 -29.02
CA ALA A 202 -34.02 2.69 -29.93
C ALA A 202 -34.37 4.15 -30.29
N GLU A 203 -35.61 4.40 -30.69
CA GLU A 203 -36.10 5.74 -31.02
C GLU A 203 -36.00 6.71 -29.83
N ARG A 204 -36.33 6.23 -28.62
CA ARG A 204 -36.22 7.02 -27.39
C ARG A 204 -34.77 7.29 -26.95
N ARG A 205 -33.81 6.43 -27.31
CA ARG A 205 -32.37 6.70 -27.12
C ARG A 205 -31.90 7.79 -28.08
N GLN A 206 -32.38 7.80 -29.31
CA GLN A 206 -32.07 8.84 -30.29
C GLN A 206 -32.58 10.21 -29.81
N GLN A 207 -33.85 10.31 -29.42
CA GLN A 207 -34.42 11.54 -28.85
C GLN A 207 -33.66 12.05 -27.61
N LEU A 208 -33.15 11.15 -26.74
CA LEU A 208 -32.35 11.51 -25.57
C LEU A 208 -30.90 11.90 -25.89
N ALA A 209 -30.36 11.50 -27.05
CA ALA A 209 -29.09 11.98 -27.55
C ALA A 209 -29.24 13.39 -28.13
N ASP A 210 -30.31 13.61 -28.91
CA ASP A 210 -30.61 14.87 -29.59
C ASP A 210 -31.05 15.99 -28.62
N SER A 211 -31.59 15.64 -27.44
CA SER A 211 -32.05 16.61 -26.44
C SER A 211 -30.98 17.12 -25.45
N ARG A 212 -29.69 16.81 -25.66
CA ARG A 212 -28.60 17.20 -24.74
C ARG A 212 -27.91 18.50 -25.15
N GLY A 213 -28.27 19.60 -24.49
CA GLY A 213 -27.41 20.79 -24.45
C GLY A 213 -26.04 20.45 -23.84
N ALA A 214 -24.96 20.65 -24.60
CA ALA A 214 -23.69 19.93 -24.45
C ALA A 214 -22.92 20.09 -23.11
N ASN A 215 -23.29 21.06 -22.25
CA ASN A 215 -22.42 21.52 -21.17
C ASN A 215 -22.84 21.11 -19.75
N ALA A 216 -24.11 20.76 -19.50
CA ALA A 216 -24.62 20.57 -18.13
C ALA A 216 -24.01 19.36 -17.40
N TYR A 217 -23.95 18.19 -18.06
CA TYR A 217 -23.43 16.96 -17.45
C TYR A 217 -21.91 17.02 -17.19
N PRO A 218 -21.05 17.50 -18.13
CA PRO A 218 -19.63 17.70 -17.85
C PRO A 218 -19.37 18.68 -16.69
N LEU A 219 -20.13 19.77 -16.59
CA LEU A 219 -19.99 20.75 -15.50
C LEU A 219 -20.34 20.16 -14.13
N ALA A 220 -21.43 19.38 -14.04
CA ALA A 220 -21.81 18.69 -12.80
C ALA A 220 -20.73 17.68 -12.35
N VAL A 221 -20.20 16.88 -13.28
CA VAL A 221 -19.11 15.92 -13.01
C VAL A 221 -17.81 16.63 -12.61
N ALA A 222 -17.50 17.78 -13.21
CA ALA A 222 -16.34 18.59 -12.85
C ALA A 222 -16.47 19.18 -11.43
N ALA A 223 -17.65 19.71 -11.07
CA ALA A 223 -17.91 20.27 -9.75
C ALA A 223 -17.79 19.21 -8.63
N VAL A 224 -18.35 18.01 -8.84
CA VAL A 224 -18.22 16.89 -7.88
C VAL A 224 -16.75 16.46 -7.73
N ARG A 225 -16.00 16.36 -8.82
CA ARG A 225 -14.57 16.02 -8.78
C ARG A 225 -13.73 17.08 -8.05
N GLN A 226 -14.05 18.36 -8.20
CA GLN A 226 -13.35 19.42 -7.50
C GLN A 226 -13.69 19.41 -6.00
N PHE A 227 -14.95 19.23 -5.63
CA PHE A 227 -15.36 19.07 -4.23
C PHE A 227 -14.62 17.91 -3.52
N VAL A 228 -14.54 16.74 -4.17
CA VAL A 228 -13.81 15.57 -3.62
C VAL A 228 -12.32 15.83 -3.42
N ARG A 229 -11.67 16.62 -4.28
CA ARG A 229 -10.25 17.00 -4.15
C ARG A 229 -9.99 18.00 -3.02
N GLU A 230 -10.99 18.82 -2.67
CA GLU A 230 -10.87 19.87 -1.65
C GLU A 230 -11.22 19.37 -0.24
N MET A 231 -11.66 18.11 -0.07
CA MET A 231 -11.90 17.52 1.25
C MET A 231 -10.58 17.16 1.98
N PRO A 232 -10.50 17.36 3.31
CA PRO A 232 -9.38 16.85 4.11
C PRO A 232 -9.29 15.32 4.05
N LYS A 233 -8.06 14.78 3.94
CA LYS A 233 -7.78 13.34 3.74
C LYS A 233 -8.33 12.39 4.83
N GLY A 234 -8.86 12.90 5.94
CA GLY A 234 -9.46 12.10 7.02
C GLY A 234 -11.00 12.01 7.02
N GLY A 235 -11.70 12.63 6.05
CA GLY A 235 -13.16 12.78 6.08
C GLY A 235 -13.91 11.97 5.01
N ALA A 236 -14.04 10.66 5.17
CA ALA A 236 -14.88 9.82 4.31
C ALA A 236 -16.29 9.64 4.92
N LEU A 237 -17.26 10.46 4.50
CA LEU A 237 -18.65 10.34 4.93
C LEU A 237 -19.40 9.30 4.08
N ARG A 238 -20.10 8.34 4.71
CA ARG A 238 -21.12 7.50 4.06
C ARG A 238 -22.48 7.77 4.71
N VAL A 239 -23.53 8.01 3.93
CA VAL A 239 -24.87 8.40 4.40
C VAL A 239 -25.87 7.24 4.24
N PRO A 240 -26.43 6.68 5.34
CA PRO A 240 -27.52 5.69 5.37
C PRO A 240 -28.89 6.31 5.81
N VAL A 241 -29.87 5.48 6.21
CA VAL A 241 -31.25 5.60 5.67
C VAL A 241 -32.49 5.42 6.63
N VAL A 242 -33.41 6.41 6.75
CA VAL A 242 -34.84 6.26 7.21
C VAL A 242 -35.85 7.31 6.60
N GLU A 243 -37.13 6.95 6.32
CA GLU A 243 -38.21 7.83 5.76
C GLU A 243 -39.23 8.23 6.86
N GLY A 244 -39.50 9.54 7.03
CA GLY A 244 -40.51 10.08 7.97
C GLY A 244 -40.26 11.56 8.35
N ALA A 245 -41.15 12.47 7.94
CA ALA A 245 -41.05 13.94 8.03
C ALA A 245 -41.05 14.53 9.49
N PRO A 246 -40.67 15.81 9.78
CA PRO A 246 -40.80 16.97 8.87
C PRO A 246 -39.77 18.14 8.88
N GLU A 247 -39.97 19.04 7.90
CA GLU A 247 -39.72 20.50 7.89
C GLU A 247 -38.32 21.15 7.67
N ALA A 248 -37.25 20.40 7.35
CA ALA A 248 -35.94 21.01 7.01
C ALA A 248 -35.19 20.40 5.80
N THR A 249 -35.89 19.77 4.85
CA THR A 249 -35.29 19.10 3.68
C THR A 249 -35.25 19.95 2.41
N LEU A 250 -34.09 19.99 1.73
CA LEU A 250 -33.97 20.44 0.33
C LEU A 250 -34.90 19.61 -0.56
N THR A 251 -35.80 20.27 -1.28
CA THR A 251 -36.79 19.59 -2.11
C THR A 251 -36.20 19.14 -3.44
N ARG A 252 -36.91 18.25 -4.13
CA ARG A 252 -36.64 17.90 -5.53
C ARG A 252 -36.58 19.15 -6.41
N ASP A 253 -37.45 20.12 -6.17
CA ASP A 253 -37.54 21.34 -6.97
C ASP A 253 -36.36 22.29 -6.70
N ASP A 254 -35.78 22.29 -5.48
CA ASP A 254 -34.54 23.01 -5.17
C ASP A 254 -33.33 22.43 -5.93
N LEU A 255 -33.25 21.09 -6.03
CA LEU A 255 -32.19 20.40 -6.79
C LEU A 255 -32.36 20.59 -8.30
N TYR A 256 -33.60 20.60 -8.82
CA TYR A 256 -33.88 20.95 -10.21
C TYR A 256 -33.59 22.43 -10.49
N ALA A 257 -33.91 23.35 -9.57
CA ALA A 257 -33.52 24.75 -9.67
C ALA A 257 -31.98 24.91 -9.70
N LEU A 258 -31.24 24.19 -8.85
CA LEU A 258 -29.77 24.16 -8.87
C LEU A 258 -29.21 23.65 -10.21
N ALA A 259 -29.84 22.66 -10.83
CA ALA A 259 -29.40 22.08 -12.10
C ALA A 259 -29.77 22.90 -13.34
N TYR A 260 -30.81 23.76 -13.28
CA TYR A 260 -31.38 24.45 -14.45
C TYR A 260 -31.48 25.99 -14.35
N SER A 261 -31.20 26.62 -13.21
CA SER A 261 -31.38 28.08 -13.02
C SER A 261 -30.35 28.98 -13.72
N GLY A 262 -29.27 28.44 -14.27
CA GLY A 262 -28.23 29.22 -14.94
C GLY A 262 -27.41 30.15 -14.02
N HIS A 263 -27.52 29.99 -12.70
CA HIS A 263 -26.65 30.69 -11.75
C HIS A 263 -25.20 30.19 -11.85
N THR A 264 -24.26 31.08 -11.56
CA THR A 264 -22.82 30.76 -11.64
C THR A 264 -22.44 29.74 -10.57
N THR A 265 -21.44 28.90 -10.90
CA THR A 265 -21.00 27.76 -10.07
C THR A 265 -20.64 28.14 -8.62
N ALA A 266 -20.20 29.38 -8.37
CA ALA A 266 -19.85 29.86 -7.03
C ALA A 266 -21.04 29.86 -6.06
N ASP A 267 -22.21 30.36 -6.47
CA ASP A 267 -23.40 30.44 -5.61
C ASP A 267 -23.99 29.05 -5.34
N ALA A 268 -23.96 28.17 -6.34
CA ALA A 268 -24.35 26.77 -6.19
C ALA A 268 -23.46 26.05 -5.17
N ILE A 269 -22.13 26.19 -5.29
CA ILE A 269 -21.15 25.61 -4.36
C ILE A 269 -21.30 26.19 -2.95
N ALA A 270 -21.55 27.50 -2.82
CA ALA A 270 -21.76 28.15 -1.53
C ALA A 270 -23.00 27.62 -0.79
N ARG A 271 -24.11 27.40 -1.51
CA ARG A 271 -25.34 26.83 -0.91
C ARG A 271 -25.18 25.36 -0.53
N VAL A 272 -24.51 24.56 -1.36
CA VAL A 272 -24.19 23.15 -1.02
C VAL A 272 -23.29 23.08 0.22
N ARG A 273 -22.25 23.93 0.30
CA ARG A 273 -21.39 24.03 1.50
C ARG A 273 -22.20 24.44 2.73
N ALA A 274 -23.05 25.46 2.64
CA ALA A 274 -23.89 25.90 3.76
C ALA A 274 -24.86 24.81 4.25
N ALA A 275 -25.46 24.03 3.34
CA ALA A 275 -26.33 22.91 3.69
C ALA A 275 -25.55 21.77 4.40
N VAL A 276 -24.37 21.40 3.88
CA VAL A 276 -23.50 20.39 4.49
C VAL A 276 -23.00 20.85 5.87
N ASP A 277 -22.55 22.10 6.01
CA ASP A 277 -22.09 22.67 7.29
C ASP A 277 -23.22 22.82 8.32
N ALA A 278 -24.47 22.99 7.89
CA ALA A 278 -25.62 22.97 8.78
C ALA A 278 -25.89 21.53 9.27
N HIS A 279 -25.87 20.55 8.36
CA HIS A 279 -26.10 19.14 8.70
C HIS A 279 -25.01 18.59 9.65
N ILE A 280 -23.74 18.93 9.42
CA ILE A 280 -22.61 18.60 10.30
C ILE A 280 -22.77 19.23 11.70
N ARG A 281 -23.30 20.46 11.78
CA ARG A 281 -23.47 21.17 13.08
C ARG A 281 -24.63 20.68 13.92
N HIS A 282 -25.67 20.09 13.32
CA HIS A 282 -26.86 19.66 14.07
C HIS A 282 -26.85 18.17 14.46
N GLY A 283 -25.92 17.36 13.93
CA GLY A 283 -25.63 16.02 14.46
C GLY A 283 -26.74 14.98 14.25
N GLU A 284 -27.70 15.26 13.38
CA GLU A 284 -28.80 14.36 13.02
C GLU A 284 -28.29 13.19 12.16
N ARG A 285 -28.92 12.02 12.32
CA ARG A 285 -28.53 10.76 11.69
C ARG A 285 -29.78 10.14 11.03
N GLU A 286 -29.64 9.59 9.80
CA GLU A 286 -30.60 8.80 8.99
C GLU A 286 -31.44 9.54 7.89
N VAL A 287 -31.42 9.06 6.62
CA VAL A 287 -32.22 9.61 5.46
C VAL A 287 -32.46 8.58 4.31
N HIS A 288 -33.67 8.02 4.06
CA HIS A 288 -33.88 6.82 3.17
C HIS A 288 -34.25 7.08 1.70
N GLU A 289 -34.08 6.03 0.90
CA GLU A 289 -34.81 5.76 -0.34
C GLU A 289 -36.03 4.85 -0.13
N ILE A 290 -37.25 5.35 -0.35
CA ILE A 290 -38.40 4.52 -0.72
C ILE A 290 -38.78 4.84 -2.17
N PHE A 291 -38.95 3.80 -2.99
CA PHE A 291 -39.46 3.94 -4.36
C PHE A 291 -40.91 3.48 -4.45
N PRO A 292 -41.82 4.37 -4.87
CA PRO A 292 -42.94 4.03 -5.73
C PRO A 292 -42.61 4.39 -7.19
N ALA A 293 -43.15 3.61 -8.13
CA ALA A 293 -42.95 3.87 -9.54
C ALA A 293 -43.81 5.03 -10.05
N GLN A 294 -43.20 6.04 -10.68
CA GLN A 294 -43.52 6.47 -12.06
C GLN A 294 -42.65 7.67 -12.52
N ALA A 295 -42.30 7.66 -13.81
CA ALA A 295 -41.75 8.75 -14.63
C ALA A 295 -40.44 9.47 -14.19
N MET A 296 -39.46 9.45 -15.11
CA MET A 296 -38.16 10.14 -15.11
C MET A 296 -37.10 9.62 -14.11
N ARG A 297 -35.99 9.09 -14.67
CA ARG A 297 -34.72 8.83 -13.98
C ARG A 297 -33.54 9.18 -14.90
N PRO A 298 -32.56 9.96 -14.43
CA PRO A 298 -31.17 9.85 -14.84
C PRO A 298 -30.41 9.04 -13.78
N ALA A 299 -30.37 7.72 -13.93
CA ALA A 299 -29.61 6.86 -13.03
C ALA A 299 -28.15 6.77 -13.50
N LEU A 300 -27.20 7.14 -12.63
CA LEU A 300 -25.92 6.42 -12.58
C LEU A 300 -26.23 5.05 -12.01
N TYR A 301 -25.87 3.97 -12.70
CA TYR A 301 -26.18 2.64 -12.22
C TYR A 301 -25.15 2.23 -11.15
N LEU A 302 -25.56 1.38 -10.20
CA LEU A 302 -24.68 0.84 -9.17
C LEU A 302 -23.34 0.27 -9.73
N PRO A 303 -23.28 -0.40 -10.89
CA PRO A 303 -22.02 -0.83 -11.49
C PRO A 303 -21.09 0.32 -11.92
N ASP A 304 -21.61 1.49 -12.30
CA ASP A 304 -20.79 2.66 -12.66
C ASP A 304 -20.10 3.24 -11.41
N VAL A 305 -20.80 3.23 -10.27
CA VAL A 305 -20.27 3.64 -8.96
C VAL A 305 -19.25 2.63 -8.45
N MET A 306 -19.54 1.33 -8.55
CA MET A 306 -18.59 0.28 -8.18
C MET A 306 -17.34 0.30 -9.08
N ALA A 307 -17.47 0.54 -10.38
CA ALA A 307 -16.32 0.68 -11.28
C ALA A 307 -15.47 1.94 -10.99
N LEU A 308 -16.07 3.00 -10.45
CA LEU A 308 -15.35 4.18 -9.96
C LEU A 308 -14.63 3.91 -8.62
N LEU A 309 -15.23 3.15 -7.72
CA LEU A 309 -14.63 2.77 -6.44
C LEU A 309 -13.48 1.78 -6.62
N ASN A 310 -13.67 0.72 -7.40
CA ASN A 310 -12.62 -0.25 -7.70
C ASN A 310 -11.40 0.43 -8.33
N ARG A 311 -11.61 1.34 -9.30
CA ARG A 311 -10.52 2.13 -9.89
C ARG A 311 -9.80 3.00 -8.86
N TRP A 312 -10.51 3.53 -7.87
CA TRP A 312 -9.87 4.32 -6.83
C TRP A 312 -9.01 3.45 -5.91
N ASP A 313 -9.46 2.24 -5.56
CA ASP A 313 -8.64 1.26 -4.84
C ASP A 313 -7.41 0.84 -5.68
N ASP A 314 -7.56 0.60 -6.99
CA ASP A 314 -6.42 0.34 -7.91
C ASP A 314 -5.42 1.52 -7.92
N ASP A 315 -5.92 2.77 -8.03
CA ASP A 315 -5.11 4.00 -7.98
C ASP A 315 -4.40 4.18 -6.61
N GLN A 316 -4.86 3.57 -5.52
CA GLN A 316 -4.14 3.56 -4.23
C GLN A 316 -3.02 2.50 -4.20
N VAL A 317 -3.27 1.29 -4.70
CA VAL A 317 -2.25 0.22 -4.74
C VAL A 317 -1.04 0.64 -5.57
N GLU A 318 -1.25 1.31 -6.70
CA GLU A 318 -0.14 1.84 -7.52
C GLU A 318 0.61 3.00 -6.83
N ALA A 319 -0.07 3.81 -6.01
CA ALA A 319 0.58 4.84 -5.22
C ALA A 319 1.47 4.24 -4.11
N GLU A 320 0.99 3.21 -3.41
CA GLU A 320 1.78 2.50 -2.38
C GLU A 320 3.01 1.78 -2.98
N LYS A 321 2.87 1.17 -4.17
CA LYS A 321 4.01 0.61 -4.91
C LYS A 321 5.06 1.68 -5.25
N PHE A 322 4.61 2.85 -5.72
CA PHE A 322 5.50 3.96 -6.06
C PHE A 322 6.22 4.52 -4.82
N GLU A 323 5.53 4.68 -3.69
CA GLU A 323 6.13 5.13 -2.43
C GLU A 323 7.18 4.12 -1.91
N ARG A 324 6.90 2.80 -1.98
CA ARG A 324 7.88 1.76 -1.64
C ARG A 324 9.11 1.79 -2.55
N ALA A 325 8.92 1.94 -3.87
CA ALA A 325 10.03 2.03 -4.81
C ALA A 325 10.89 3.29 -4.57
N ALA A 326 10.27 4.43 -4.25
CA ALA A 326 10.98 5.66 -3.88
C ALA A 326 11.81 5.48 -2.60
N HIS A 327 11.24 4.84 -1.57
CA HIS A 327 11.95 4.54 -0.32
C HIS A 327 13.19 3.66 -0.53
N ALA A 328 13.05 2.57 -1.32
CA ALA A 328 14.16 1.69 -1.67
C ALA A 328 15.29 2.43 -2.40
N VAL A 329 14.96 3.36 -3.31
CA VAL A 329 15.95 4.19 -4.02
C VAL A 329 16.67 5.15 -3.06
N ASP A 330 15.95 5.83 -2.16
CA ASP A 330 16.57 6.72 -1.16
C ASP A 330 17.48 5.95 -0.20
N ALA A 331 17.11 4.72 0.16
CA ALA A 331 17.89 3.84 1.03
C ALA A 331 19.20 3.36 0.36
N VAL A 332 19.15 2.92 -0.90
CA VAL A 332 20.35 2.59 -1.68
C VAL A 332 21.23 3.82 -1.88
N GLU A 333 20.64 5.00 -2.17
CA GLU A 333 21.40 6.25 -2.26
C GLU A 333 22.10 6.56 -0.92
N HIS A 334 21.45 6.33 0.23
CA HIS A 334 22.08 6.51 1.55
C HIS A 334 23.26 5.54 1.80
N ALA A 335 23.11 4.27 1.43
CA ALA A 335 24.17 3.27 1.56
C ALA A 335 25.42 3.64 0.72
N GLU A 336 25.22 4.03 -0.55
CA GLU A 336 26.31 4.55 -1.40
C GLU A 336 26.97 5.79 -0.78
N GLN A 337 26.16 6.74 -0.28
CA GLN A 337 26.65 8.00 0.30
C GLN A 337 27.47 7.82 1.59
N THR A 338 27.18 6.78 2.37
CA THR A 338 27.95 6.43 3.58
C THR A 338 29.17 5.55 3.29
N GLY A 339 29.33 5.09 2.04
CA GLY A 339 30.35 4.12 1.65
C GLY A 339 30.10 2.71 2.21
N ALA A 340 28.87 2.44 2.67
CA ALA A 340 28.47 1.13 3.13
C ALA A 340 28.35 0.18 1.93
N ARG A 341 29.05 -0.95 1.99
CA ARG A 341 28.85 -2.05 1.05
C ARG A 341 27.62 -2.83 1.51
N VAL A 342 26.50 -2.53 0.90
CA VAL A 342 25.26 -3.31 0.96
C VAL A 342 25.23 -4.28 -0.20
N GLU A 343 24.81 -5.52 0.03
CA GLU A 343 24.70 -6.53 -1.04
C GLU A 343 23.27 -6.60 -1.61
N THR A 344 22.28 -6.12 -0.86
CA THR A 344 20.86 -6.07 -1.27
C THR A 344 20.18 -4.73 -0.97
N VAL A 345 18.94 -4.56 -1.45
CA VAL A 345 18.10 -3.38 -1.14
C VAL A 345 17.67 -3.39 0.33
N GLU A 346 17.38 -4.56 0.90
CA GLU A 346 16.97 -4.73 2.29
C GLU A 346 18.09 -4.33 3.27
N ASP A 347 19.36 -4.65 2.94
CA ASP A 347 20.53 -4.15 3.68
C ASP A 347 20.58 -2.61 3.66
N ALA A 348 20.26 -2.00 2.51
CA ALA A 348 20.23 -0.54 2.36
C ALA A 348 19.09 0.09 3.16
N GLU A 349 17.88 -0.47 3.11
CA GLU A 349 16.73 -0.03 3.89
C GLU A 349 16.97 -0.17 5.40
N ALA A 350 17.61 -1.24 5.84
CA ALA A 350 17.99 -1.43 7.24
C ALA A 350 19.01 -0.38 7.72
N LEU A 351 20.01 -0.05 6.90
CA LEU A 351 20.96 1.03 7.20
C LEU A 351 20.28 2.40 7.22
N TYR A 352 19.40 2.68 6.25
CA TYR A 352 18.67 3.95 6.15
C TYR A 352 17.74 4.16 7.35
N ALA A 353 17.00 3.12 7.76
CA ALA A 353 16.18 3.15 8.97
C ALA A 353 17.02 3.42 10.24
N ALA A 354 18.20 2.79 10.36
CA ALA A 354 19.11 3.05 11.49
C ALA A 354 19.65 4.49 11.49
N ALA A 355 19.91 5.06 10.31
CA ALA A 355 20.32 6.46 10.17
C ALA A 355 19.20 7.43 10.57
N LEU A 356 17.95 7.19 10.13
CA LEU A 356 16.79 8.01 10.51
C LEU A 356 16.53 7.99 12.02
N VAL A 357 16.67 6.83 12.69
CA VAL A 357 16.58 6.75 14.16
C VAL A 357 17.71 7.54 14.82
N THR A 358 18.95 7.44 14.30
CA THR A 358 20.09 8.19 14.83
C THR A 358 19.92 9.71 14.65
N GLU A 359 19.35 10.15 13.53
CA GLU A 359 19.06 11.56 13.27
C GLU A 359 17.92 12.08 14.15
N ALA A 360 16.88 11.28 14.39
CA ALA A 360 15.82 11.61 15.34
C ALA A 360 16.36 11.74 16.78
N GLU A 361 17.14 10.77 17.26
CA GLU A 361 17.79 10.82 18.59
C GLU A 361 18.76 12.00 18.74
N ALA A 362 19.45 12.39 17.66
CA ALA A 362 20.33 13.56 17.64
C ALA A 362 19.55 14.90 17.61
N THR A 363 18.38 14.92 16.96
CA THR A 363 17.57 16.14 16.74
C THR A 363 16.66 16.45 17.93
N ASP A 364 16.05 15.44 18.55
CA ASP A 364 15.26 15.61 19.77
C ASP A 364 16.09 16.00 20.99
N GLY A 365 17.42 15.82 20.89
CA GLY A 365 18.39 16.06 21.95
C GLY A 365 18.27 15.05 23.09
N THR A 366 19.37 14.76 23.77
CA THR A 366 19.27 14.04 25.04
C THR A 366 18.66 14.98 26.09
N TRP A 367 17.35 14.93 26.30
CA TRP A 367 16.60 15.71 27.33
C TRP A 367 17.16 15.58 28.76
N ARG A 368 18.06 14.63 29.00
CA ARG A 368 18.82 14.49 30.26
C ARG A 368 20.01 15.45 30.41
N GLY A 369 20.55 15.99 29.33
CA GLY A 369 21.69 16.91 29.35
C GLY A 369 21.28 18.35 29.66
N GLU A 370 20.14 18.80 29.14
CA GLU A 370 19.73 20.21 29.22
C GLU A 370 19.03 20.57 30.53
N TRP A 371 18.46 19.58 31.25
CA TRP A 371 17.77 19.84 32.53
C TRP A 371 18.71 19.88 33.75
N ILE A 372 19.90 19.29 33.66
CA ILE A 372 20.97 19.47 34.66
C ILE A 372 21.86 20.60 34.14
N GLY A 373 21.41 21.83 34.36
CA GLY A 373 22.13 23.02 33.90
C GLY A 373 23.51 23.12 34.51
N GLU A 374 24.55 22.83 33.73
CA GLU A 374 25.95 23.21 34.02
C GLU A 374 26.11 24.72 33.80
N GLN A 375 25.46 25.51 34.66
CA GLN A 375 25.73 26.94 34.75
C GLN A 375 27.14 27.11 35.33
N GLN A 376 28.04 27.66 34.53
CA GLN A 376 29.32 28.16 35.04
C GLN A 376 29.03 29.20 36.11
N ALA A 377 29.56 28.96 37.32
CA ALA A 377 29.31 29.80 38.48
C ALA A 377 29.95 31.18 38.31
N ALA A 378 29.14 32.17 37.94
CA ALA A 378 29.43 33.59 38.05
C ALA A 378 28.22 34.26 38.73
N ASP A 379 28.43 34.73 39.96
CA ASP A 379 27.53 35.56 40.78
C ASP A 379 26.05 35.12 40.87
N THR A 380 25.78 34.06 41.63
CA THR A 380 24.44 33.80 42.16
C THR A 380 24.08 34.82 43.25
N LEU A 381 23.05 35.64 43.00
CA LEU A 381 22.61 36.76 43.85
C LEU A 381 22.06 36.38 45.25
N PHE A 382 22.04 35.09 45.61
CA PHE A 382 21.50 34.59 46.86
C PHE A 382 22.38 33.45 47.40
N ASP A 383 22.94 33.64 48.60
CA ASP A 383 23.48 32.53 49.39
C ASP A 383 22.33 31.65 49.87
N VAL A 384 22.16 30.49 49.24
CA VAL A 384 21.23 29.45 49.69
C VAL A 384 21.97 28.56 50.68
N ASP A 385 21.74 28.80 51.97
CA ASP A 385 22.23 27.94 53.05
C ASP A 385 21.84 26.48 52.78
N ARG A 386 22.82 25.57 52.82
CA ARG A 386 22.61 24.15 52.49
C ARG A 386 21.60 23.52 53.45
N PRO A 387 20.43 23.03 52.98
CA PRO A 387 19.51 22.31 53.85
C PRO A 387 20.08 20.93 54.18
N SER A 388 20.43 20.70 55.43
CA SER A 388 20.97 19.43 55.94
C SER A 388 19.96 18.27 56.01
N GLU A 389 18.72 18.46 55.52
CA GLU A 389 17.58 17.58 55.82
C GLU A 389 16.77 17.11 54.59
N GLN A 390 17.35 17.11 53.38
CA GLN A 390 16.71 16.47 52.20
C GLN A 390 17.15 15.00 51.94
N GLY A 391 17.77 14.35 52.94
CA GLY A 391 18.32 13.00 52.82
C GLY A 391 17.35 11.82 53.04
N ALA A 392 16.09 12.07 53.41
CA ALA A 392 15.19 11.03 53.94
C ALA A 392 14.15 10.44 52.95
N LEU A 393 14.09 10.92 51.70
CA LEU A 393 13.08 10.48 50.72
C LEU A 393 13.57 9.39 49.74
N PHE A 394 14.83 8.98 49.82
CA PHE A 394 15.41 7.92 48.99
C PHE A 394 15.70 6.69 49.86
N ASP A 395 14.77 5.75 49.89
CA ASP A 395 14.90 4.44 50.56
C ASP A 395 16.12 3.68 49.98
N ASP A 396 16.99 3.14 50.85
CA ASP A 396 18.24 2.41 50.54
C ASP A 396 18.03 1.14 49.68
N ARG A 397 16.78 0.84 49.33
CA ARG A 397 16.40 -0.16 48.34
C ARG A 397 16.75 0.24 46.89
N ALA A 398 16.97 1.53 46.62
CA ALA A 398 17.41 2.01 45.30
C ALA A 398 18.85 1.55 44.94
N THR A 399 19.63 1.10 45.92
CA THR A 399 21.05 0.72 45.78
C THR A 399 21.26 -0.75 45.42
N ARG A 400 20.20 -1.48 45.02
CA ARG A 400 20.34 -2.83 44.44
C ARG A 400 20.92 -2.74 43.03
N PRO A 401 22.02 -3.46 42.71
CA PRO A 401 22.60 -3.44 41.36
C PRO A 401 21.58 -3.93 40.33
N ALA A 402 21.45 -3.18 39.23
CA ALA A 402 20.33 -3.27 38.29
C ALA A 402 20.30 -4.61 37.51
N THR A 403 19.43 -5.52 37.95
CA THR A 403 19.07 -6.79 37.26
C THR A 403 18.59 -6.58 35.82
N VAL A 404 18.03 -5.39 35.51
CA VAL A 404 17.59 -4.98 34.17
C VAL A 404 18.73 -5.09 33.14
N ARG A 405 19.98 -4.75 33.49
CA ARG A 405 21.12 -4.83 32.57
C ARG A 405 21.51 -6.27 32.21
N GLU A 406 21.28 -7.21 33.11
CA GLU A 406 21.56 -8.63 32.88
C GLU A 406 20.48 -9.27 32.00
N GLN A 407 19.21 -8.93 32.23
CA GLN A 407 18.09 -9.34 31.36
C GLN A 407 18.26 -8.80 29.93
N GLN A 408 18.70 -7.54 29.77
CA GLN A 408 18.99 -6.94 28.46
C GLN A 408 20.15 -7.64 27.74
N ARG A 409 21.23 -8.00 28.45
CA ARG A 409 22.34 -8.80 27.87
C ARG A 409 21.85 -10.17 27.41
N ALA A 410 21.15 -10.91 28.27
CA ALA A 410 20.62 -12.23 27.91
C ALA A 410 19.63 -12.18 26.73
N ALA A 411 18.87 -11.09 26.58
CA ALA A 411 18.01 -10.87 25.40
C ALA A 411 18.85 -10.62 24.13
N LEU A 412 19.84 -9.73 24.22
CA LEU A 412 20.75 -9.41 23.12
C LEU A 412 21.60 -10.61 22.67
N ASP A 413 22.00 -11.48 23.59
CA ASP A 413 22.72 -12.72 23.30
C ASP A 413 21.81 -13.76 22.61
N ARG A 414 20.51 -13.84 22.99
CA ARG A 414 19.52 -14.65 22.25
C ARG A 414 19.31 -14.14 20.83
N VAL A 415 19.20 -12.83 20.62
CA VAL A 415 19.08 -12.22 19.28
C VAL A 415 20.32 -12.50 18.44
N LYS A 416 21.53 -12.33 19.00
CA LYS A 416 22.79 -12.68 18.33
C LYS A 416 22.88 -14.16 17.97
N ALA A 417 22.45 -15.05 18.86
CA ALA A 417 22.43 -16.49 18.60
C ALA A 417 21.47 -16.84 17.46
N LYS A 418 20.25 -16.26 17.45
CA LYS A 418 19.29 -16.41 16.35
C LYS A 418 19.86 -15.92 15.01
N ALA A 419 20.37 -14.69 14.95
CA ALA A 419 20.97 -14.11 13.75
C ALA A 419 22.27 -14.82 13.29
N ALA A 420 22.96 -15.55 14.18
CA ALA A 420 24.07 -16.43 13.81
C ALA A 420 23.59 -17.75 13.21
N ALA A 421 22.52 -18.34 13.75
CA ALA A 421 21.90 -19.54 13.21
C ALA A 421 21.24 -19.29 11.84
N GLU A 422 20.53 -18.18 11.65
CA GLU A 422 19.92 -17.79 10.38
C GLU A 422 20.97 -17.57 9.29
N ARG A 423 22.05 -16.84 9.59
CA ARG A 423 23.20 -16.70 8.65
C ARG A 423 23.97 -18.00 8.41
N ALA A 424 23.84 -19.00 9.27
CA ALA A 424 24.39 -20.34 9.01
C ALA A 424 23.45 -21.15 8.09
N ALA A 425 22.14 -21.07 8.32
CA ALA A 425 21.12 -21.71 7.47
C ALA A 425 21.10 -21.14 6.04
N TYR A 426 21.10 -19.81 5.89
CA TYR A 426 21.14 -19.15 4.59
C TYR A 426 22.38 -19.56 3.78
N ARG A 427 23.58 -19.51 4.39
CA ARG A 427 24.82 -19.97 3.72
C ARG A 427 24.79 -21.46 3.36
N ALA A 428 24.16 -22.29 4.19
CA ALA A 428 23.98 -23.71 3.88
C ALA A 428 23.06 -23.91 2.66
N GLU A 429 21.99 -23.14 2.54
CA GLU A 429 21.09 -23.13 1.38
C GLU A 429 21.78 -22.60 0.11
N THR A 430 22.53 -21.49 0.21
CA THR A 430 23.33 -20.96 -0.92
C THR A 430 24.39 -21.95 -1.38
N ASP A 431 25.10 -22.62 -0.46
CA ASP A 431 26.08 -23.64 -0.79
C ASP A 431 25.43 -24.83 -1.55
N ASP A 432 24.26 -25.27 -1.11
CA ASP A 432 23.52 -26.36 -1.76
C ASP A 432 22.97 -25.93 -3.13
N ALA A 433 22.49 -24.70 -3.29
CA ALA A 433 22.06 -24.14 -4.57
C ALA A 433 23.22 -24.08 -5.59
N ILE A 434 24.38 -23.57 -5.18
CA ILE A 434 25.60 -23.55 -6.01
C ILE A 434 26.02 -24.97 -6.40
N ALA A 435 25.91 -25.95 -5.49
CA ALA A 435 26.24 -27.34 -5.78
C ALA A 435 25.28 -27.96 -6.82
N VAL A 436 23.98 -27.67 -6.74
CA VAL A 436 22.97 -28.10 -7.72
C VAL A 436 23.21 -27.46 -9.09
N GLU A 437 23.47 -26.15 -9.14
CA GLU A 437 23.76 -25.42 -10.38
C GLU A 437 25.02 -25.96 -11.07
N CYS A 438 26.12 -26.13 -10.33
CA CYS A 438 27.35 -26.71 -10.84
C CYS A 438 27.11 -28.12 -11.41
N ALA A 439 26.36 -28.97 -10.68
CA ALA A 439 26.01 -30.31 -11.13
C ALA A 439 25.16 -30.31 -12.41
N ALA A 440 24.21 -29.37 -12.55
CA ALA A 440 23.40 -29.21 -13.77
C ALA A 440 24.24 -28.84 -15.00
N HIS A 441 25.32 -28.08 -14.80
CA HIS A 441 26.29 -27.74 -15.85
C HIS A 441 27.42 -28.78 -16.06
N GLY A 442 27.43 -29.88 -15.29
CA GLY A 442 28.48 -30.90 -15.36
C GLY A 442 29.86 -30.45 -14.84
N VAL A 443 29.89 -29.38 -14.03
CA VAL A 443 31.09 -28.79 -13.44
C VAL A 443 31.12 -29.17 -11.95
N PRO A 444 32.27 -29.53 -11.36
CA PRO A 444 32.35 -29.73 -9.91
C PRO A 444 32.14 -28.41 -9.17
N ALA A 445 31.40 -28.44 -8.05
CA ALA A 445 31.20 -27.27 -7.20
C ALA A 445 32.55 -26.68 -6.74
N PRO A 446 32.67 -25.35 -6.54
CA PRO A 446 33.88 -24.72 -6.05
C PRO A 446 34.38 -25.40 -4.78
N ARG A 447 35.69 -25.66 -4.67
CA ARG A 447 36.27 -26.40 -3.55
C ARG A 447 35.86 -25.84 -2.18
N THR A 448 35.76 -24.52 -2.05
CA THR A 448 35.32 -23.86 -0.81
C THR A 448 33.87 -24.14 -0.44
N VAL A 449 32.98 -24.38 -1.41
CA VAL A 449 31.58 -24.83 -1.21
C VAL A 449 31.58 -26.31 -0.85
N ALA A 450 32.31 -27.13 -1.61
CA ALA A 450 32.41 -28.58 -1.36
C ALA A 450 32.96 -28.90 0.04
N ASP A 451 34.03 -28.21 0.47
CA ASP A 451 34.64 -28.36 1.80
C ASP A 451 33.64 -27.96 2.92
N ARG A 452 32.77 -26.96 2.70
CA ARG A 452 31.71 -26.56 3.66
C ARG A 452 30.57 -27.57 3.74
N ILE A 453 30.09 -28.08 2.60
CA ILE A 453 29.07 -29.13 2.55
C ILE A 453 29.59 -30.40 3.23
N ALA A 454 30.84 -30.77 3.00
CA ALA A 454 31.48 -31.92 3.65
C ALA A 454 31.55 -31.74 5.17
N ALA A 455 32.07 -30.60 5.66
CA ALA A 455 32.16 -30.31 7.10
C ALA A 455 30.78 -30.30 7.79
N ARG A 456 29.75 -29.76 7.13
CA ARG A 456 28.36 -29.79 7.60
C ARG A 456 27.81 -31.21 7.69
N THR A 457 28.20 -32.08 6.76
CA THR A 457 27.75 -33.49 6.72
C THR A 457 28.43 -34.32 7.81
N GLU A 458 29.71 -34.08 8.09
CA GLU A 458 30.44 -34.71 9.21
C GLU A 458 29.94 -34.24 10.59
N GLN A 459 29.49 -33.00 10.70
CA GLN A 459 28.96 -32.43 11.95
C GLN A 459 27.47 -32.70 12.19
N ALA A 460 26.76 -33.37 11.27
CA ALA A 460 25.36 -33.71 11.46
C ALA A 460 25.22 -34.66 12.67
N PRO A 461 24.61 -34.24 13.79
CA PRO A 461 24.51 -35.09 14.97
C PRO A 461 23.70 -36.33 14.61
N GLU A 462 24.20 -37.49 15.04
CA GLU A 462 23.62 -38.80 14.74
C GLU A 462 22.11 -38.76 15.02
N ARG A 463 21.31 -38.78 13.95
CA ARG A 463 19.85 -38.54 14.03
C ARG A 463 19.21 -39.71 14.77
N ARG A 464 19.09 -39.56 16.08
CA ARG A 464 18.41 -40.49 16.97
C ARG A 464 16.96 -40.58 16.53
N VAL A 465 16.62 -41.65 15.80
CA VAL A 465 15.26 -41.91 15.33
C VAL A 465 14.39 -42.17 16.55
N VAL A 466 13.69 -41.14 16.99
CA VAL A 466 12.61 -41.29 17.96
C VAL A 466 11.42 -41.85 17.18
N GLU A 467 11.04 -43.09 17.45
CA GLU A 467 9.80 -43.70 16.95
C GLU A 467 8.57 -43.04 17.62
N GLY A 468 8.36 -41.77 17.29
CA GLY A 468 7.12 -41.04 17.53
C GLY A 468 6.38 -40.88 16.22
N VAL A 469 5.05 -41.03 16.25
CA VAL A 469 4.21 -40.73 15.09
C VAL A 469 4.29 -39.23 14.82
N ILE A 470 5.12 -38.83 13.85
CA ILE A 470 5.16 -37.46 13.35
C ILE A 470 3.88 -37.23 12.55
N VAL A 471 2.81 -36.85 13.25
CA VAL A 471 1.61 -36.30 12.61
C VAL A 471 2.03 -34.98 11.98
N SER A 472 2.20 -34.94 10.65
CA SER A 472 2.47 -33.71 9.91
C SER A 472 1.19 -32.86 9.85
N HIS A 473 0.90 -32.13 10.92
CA HIS A 473 -0.08 -31.06 10.88
C HIS A 473 0.55 -29.87 10.15
N ASN A 474 -0.22 -29.17 9.33
CA ASN A 474 0.17 -28.03 8.50
C ASN A 474 0.53 -26.76 9.29
N GLY A 475 0.88 -26.89 10.58
CA GLY A 475 1.09 -25.77 11.50
C GLY A 475 -0.19 -24.98 11.83
N ARG A 476 -1.39 -25.48 11.49
CA ARG A 476 -2.66 -24.78 11.71
C ARG A 476 -3.64 -25.58 12.56
N THR A 477 -4.45 -24.88 13.34
CA THR A 477 -5.50 -25.46 14.19
C THR A 477 -6.78 -24.63 14.15
N LYS A 478 -7.93 -25.31 14.32
CA LYS A 478 -9.26 -24.69 14.22
C LYS A 478 -9.75 -24.20 15.57
N GLY A 479 -9.85 -22.88 15.68
CA GLY A 479 -10.46 -22.17 16.80
C GLY A 479 -9.53 -21.90 17.98
N THR A 480 -8.27 -22.31 17.92
CA THR A 480 -7.23 -21.90 18.87
C THR A 480 -5.87 -21.97 18.16
N ALA A 481 -4.84 -21.30 18.70
CA ALA A 481 -3.48 -21.40 18.16
C ALA A 481 -2.86 -22.79 18.45
N PRO A 482 -1.98 -23.33 17.60
CA PRO A 482 -1.42 -24.67 17.80
C PRO A 482 -0.77 -24.90 19.17
N LYS A 483 -0.03 -23.91 19.70
CA LYS A 483 0.54 -23.88 21.07
C LYS A 483 -0.49 -23.97 22.21
N HIS A 484 -1.77 -23.79 21.92
CA HIS A 484 -2.90 -23.87 22.84
C HIS A 484 -3.87 -25.02 22.50
N SER A 485 -3.58 -25.81 21.46
CA SER A 485 -4.45 -26.91 21.00
C SER A 485 -4.70 -28.02 22.03
N THR A 486 -3.80 -28.18 23.00
CA THR A 486 -3.91 -29.13 24.11
C THR A 486 -4.32 -28.47 25.43
N ASP A 487 -4.61 -27.16 25.45
CA ASP A 487 -5.03 -26.46 26.66
C ASP A 487 -6.46 -26.90 27.06
N PRO A 488 -6.68 -27.36 28.30
CA PRO A 488 -7.97 -27.92 28.71
C PRO A 488 -9.10 -26.88 28.77
N ASP A 489 -8.78 -25.59 28.94
CA ASP A 489 -9.77 -24.52 28.97
C ASP A 489 -10.10 -24.06 27.55
N ALA A 490 -9.11 -24.01 26.66
CA ALA A 490 -9.34 -23.78 25.23
C ALA A 490 -10.22 -24.88 24.61
N LEU A 491 -9.91 -26.16 24.88
CA LEU A 491 -10.71 -27.30 24.41
C LEU A 491 -12.14 -27.28 24.97
N ALA A 492 -12.33 -26.97 26.25
CA ALA A 492 -13.65 -26.89 26.87
C ALA A 492 -14.49 -25.74 26.27
N ALA A 493 -13.89 -24.58 26.01
CA ALA A 493 -14.57 -23.46 25.34
C ALA A 493 -14.90 -23.80 23.87
N LEU A 494 -14.00 -24.46 23.14
CA LEU A 494 -14.24 -24.91 21.77
C LEU A 494 -15.34 -25.97 21.64
N ALA A 495 -15.53 -26.80 22.67
CA ALA A 495 -16.68 -27.69 22.78
C ALA A 495 -17.98 -26.91 23.04
N ALA A 496 -17.96 -25.93 23.95
CA ALA A 496 -19.11 -25.09 24.28
C ALA A 496 -19.61 -24.23 23.09
N LEU A 497 -18.72 -23.80 22.20
CA LEU A 497 -19.09 -23.12 20.95
C LEU A 497 -19.80 -24.04 19.93
N GLY A 498 -19.65 -25.36 20.04
CA GLY A 498 -20.29 -26.36 19.18
C GLY A 498 -19.95 -26.17 17.70
N ASP A 499 -20.99 -26.06 16.86
CA ASP A 499 -20.92 -25.95 15.40
C ASP A 499 -20.65 -24.52 14.88
N LEU A 500 -20.43 -23.55 15.77
CA LEU A 500 -20.03 -22.21 15.35
C LEU A 500 -18.71 -22.26 14.57
N ARG A 501 -18.59 -21.42 13.54
CA ARG A 501 -17.40 -21.35 12.67
C ARG A 501 -16.16 -21.04 13.51
N LYS A 502 -15.14 -21.89 13.42
CA LYS A 502 -13.85 -21.76 14.10
C LYS A 502 -12.80 -21.27 13.11
N ALA A 503 -12.07 -20.20 13.44
CA ALA A 503 -11.01 -19.67 12.59
C ALA A 503 -9.82 -20.66 12.52
N GLU A 504 -9.24 -20.88 11.35
CA GLU A 504 -8.07 -21.74 11.20
C GLU A 504 -6.79 -20.88 11.23
N VAL A 505 -6.05 -20.94 12.33
CA VAL A 505 -4.88 -20.07 12.60
C VAL A 505 -3.60 -20.87 12.78
N SER A 506 -2.45 -20.23 12.59
CA SER A 506 -1.12 -20.79 12.87
C SER A 506 -0.54 -20.27 14.19
N ASP A 507 0.60 -20.79 14.62
CA ASP A 507 1.31 -20.28 15.80
C ASP A 507 1.90 -18.87 15.60
N HIS A 508 2.08 -18.47 14.34
CA HIS A 508 2.58 -17.17 13.90
C HIS A 508 1.46 -16.16 13.63
N THR A 509 0.18 -16.56 13.70
CA THR A 509 -0.92 -15.64 13.42
C THR A 509 -1.08 -14.62 14.55
N ASP A 510 -0.61 -13.39 14.33
CA ASP A 510 -0.93 -12.25 15.19
C ASP A 510 -2.25 -11.62 14.75
N ILE A 511 -3.26 -11.70 15.60
CA ILE A 511 -4.58 -11.13 15.36
C ILE A 511 -4.57 -9.59 15.31
N ALA A 512 -3.53 -8.94 15.85
CA ALA A 512 -3.34 -7.49 15.81
C ALA A 512 -2.62 -7.00 14.55
N ALA A 513 -2.02 -7.90 13.75
CA ALA A 513 -1.32 -7.58 12.52
C ALA A 513 -2.25 -6.94 11.47
N GLN A 514 -1.77 -5.86 10.84
CA GLN A 514 -2.46 -5.20 9.74
C GLN A 514 -2.31 -6.00 8.44
N PRO A 515 -3.23 -5.82 7.47
CA PRO A 515 -3.05 -6.37 6.13
C PRO A 515 -1.71 -5.94 5.52
N GLY A 516 -0.87 -6.90 5.16
CA GLY A 516 0.48 -6.69 4.64
C GLY A 516 1.61 -7.06 5.60
N ASP A 517 1.34 -7.19 6.90
CA ASP A 517 2.30 -7.70 7.88
C ASP A 517 2.53 -9.22 7.69
N LEU A 518 3.75 -9.70 7.96
CA LEU A 518 4.14 -11.11 7.77
C LEU A 518 3.27 -12.11 8.55
N ASP A 519 2.85 -11.71 9.75
CA ASP A 519 2.08 -12.53 10.70
C ASP A 519 0.54 -12.41 10.49
N HIS A 520 0.10 -11.65 9.49
CA HIS A 520 -1.32 -11.47 9.15
C HIS A 520 -1.86 -12.70 8.38
N ALA A 521 -2.95 -13.30 8.87
CA ALA A 521 -3.58 -14.47 8.26
C ALA A 521 -4.92 -14.11 7.57
N PRO A 522 -4.92 -13.68 6.29
CA PRO A 522 -6.12 -13.15 5.62
C PRO A 522 -7.22 -14.19 5.39
N ASP A 523 -6.92 -15.49 5.52
CA ASP A 523 -7.87 -16.59 5.41
C ASP A 523 -8.47 -17.04 6.76
N ALA A 524 -7.99 -16.50 7.89
CA ALA A 524 -8.52 -16.80 9.21
C ALA A 524 -9.87 -16.10 9.43
N TRP A 525 -10.97 -16.87 9.37
CA TRP A 525 -12.34 -16.38 9.55
C TRP A 525 -13.17 -17.30 10.46
N GLY A 526 -13.67 -16.74 11.56
CA GLY A 526 -14.46 -17.44 12.59
C GLY A 526 -14.03 -17.11 14.03
N PHE A 527 -14.53 -17.86 15.02
CA PHE A 527 -14.12 -17.72 16.41
C PHE A 527 -12.70 -18.23 16.67
N LEU A 528 -11.96 -17.50 17.49
CA LEU A 528 -10.67 -17.90 18.07
C LEU A 528 -10.75 -17.84 19.60
N VAL A 529 -10.31 -18.91 20.26
CA VAL A 529 -10.18 -19.04 21.72
C VAL A 529 -8.70 -19.01 22.09
N GLU A 530 -8.33 -18.09 22.96
CA GLU A 530 -6.99 -17.98 23.54
C GLU A 530 -7.07 -18.18 25.07
N PRO A 531 -6.42 -19.20 25.64
CA PRO A 531 -6.43 -19.41 27.09
C PRO A 531 -5.65 -18.30 27.80
N ARG A 532 -6.17 -17.85 28.94
CA ARG A 532 -5.56 -16.84 29.82
C ARG A 532 -5.13 -17.43 31.16
N GLY A 533 -5.18 -18.76 31.29
CA GLY A 533 -4.86 -19.53 32.50
C GLY A 533 -5.98 -19.52 33.54
N HIS A 534 -5.88 -20.41 34.52
CA HIS A 534 -6.77 -20.50 35.69
C HIS A 534 -8.28 -20.62 35.35
N GLY A 535 -8.66 -21.34 34.29
CA GLY A 535 -10.06 -21.44 33.86
C GLY A 535 -10.54 -20.27 33.00
N ARG A 536 -9.72 -19.24 32.76
CA ARG A 536 -10.09 -18.04 32.00
C ARG A 536 -9.70 -18.20 30.53
N VAL A 537 -10.61 -17.88 29.62
CA VAL A 537 -10.35 -17.78 28.17
C VAL A 537 -10.72 -16.40 27.64
N ALA A 538 -10.08 -15.99 26.55
CA ALA A 538 -10.49 -14.88 25.71
C ALA A 538 -11.05 -15.43 24.38
N LEU A 539 -12.25 -15.01 24.02
CA LEU A 539 -12.91 -15.34 22.77
C LEU A 539 -12.90 -14.12 21.83
N TYR A 540 -12.36 -14.31 20.64
CA TYR A 540 -12.33 -13.34 19.55
C TYR A 540 -13.18 -13.85 18.38
N TRP A 541 -13.72 -12.93 17.58
CA TRP A 541 -14.17 -13.25 16.21
C TRP A 541 -13.17 -12.63 15.25
N LEU A 542 -12.61 -13.46 14.36
CA LEU A 542 -11.70 -13.03 13.30
C LEU A 542 -12.45 -12.95 11.99
N GLU A 543 -12.23 -11.88 11.23
CA GLU A 543 -12.59 -11.78 9.82
C GLU A 543 -11.39 -11.21 9.05
N CYS A 544 -10.99 -11.91 8.00
CA CYS A 544 -9.74 -11.65 7.27
C CYS A 544 -8.53 -11.46 8.22
N GLY A 545 -8.37 -12.37 9.18
CA GLY A 545 -7.28 -12.32 10.17
C GLY A 545 -7.46 -11.31 11.32
N ARG A 546 -8.41 -10.37 11.24
CA ARG A 546 -8.54 -9.27 12.20
C ARG A 546 -9.64 -9.51 13.23
N TYR A 547 -9.32 -9.29 14.51
CA TYR A 547 -10.32 -9.31 15.61
C TYR A 547 -11.15 -8.02 15.75
N VAL A 548 -10.85 -7.00 14.93
CA VAL A 548 -11.60 -5.74 14.84
C VAL A 548 -11.90 -5.40 13.39
N ARG A 549 -13.02 -4.70 13.19
CA ARG A 549 -13.49 -4.20 11.90
C ARG A 549 -12.53 -3.14 11.33
N ARG A 550 -12.75 -2.71 10.08
CA ARG A 550 -11.91 -1.69 9.40
C ARG A 550 -11.98 -0.31 10.09
N ASP A 551 -13.07 -0.01 10.79
CA ASP A 551 -13.28 1.19 11.61
C ASP A 551 -12.64 1.08 13.02
N GLY A 552 -12.08 -0.07 13.38
CA GLY A 552 -11.49 -0.34 14.71
C GLY A 552 -12.48 -0.76 15.79
N GLU A 553 -13.78 -0.82 15.47
CA GLU A 553 -14.83 -1.31 16.35
C GLU A 553 -14.85 -2.86 16.39
N PRO A 554 -15.40 -3.46 17.45
CA PRO A 554 -15.47 -4.91 17.60
C PRO A 554 -16.61 -5.54 16.78
N TRP A 555 -16.50 -6.84 16.58
CA TRP A 555 -17.54 -7.69 15.99
C TRP A 555 -18.64 -8.02 17.03
N THR A 556 -19.40 -7.00 17.44
CA THR A 556 -20.30 -7.08 18.61
C THR A 556 -21.32 -8.22 18.52
N VAL A 557 -21.97 -8.40 17.37
CA VAL A 557 -23.04 -9.41 17.20
C VAL A 557 -22.47 -10.83 17.29
N GLU A 558 -21.32 -11.06 16.66
CA GLU A 558 -20.62 -12.34 16.65
C GLU A 558 -20.08 -12.67 18.05
N LEU A 559 -19.49 -11.67 18.73
CA LEU A 559 -19.05 -11.82 20.12
C LEU A 559 -20.22 -12.07 21.07
N GLU A 560 -21.38 -11.44 20.89
CA GLU A 560 -22.59 -11.73 21.66
C GLU A 560 -23.08 -13.16 21.44
N ILE A 561 -23.14 -13.65 20.20
CA ILE A 561 -23.48 -15.04 19.87
C ILE A 561 -22.52 -16.04 20.55
N GLY A 562 -21.22 -15.73 20.54
CA GLY A 562 -20.20 -16.53 21.23
C GLY A 562 -20.36 -16.53 22.74
N ALA A 563 -20.57 -15.36 23.36
CA ALA A 563 -20.86 -15.20 24.78
C ALA A 563 -22.13 -15.97 25.19
N ASP A 564 -23.15 -15.96 24.35
CA ASP A 564 -24.41 -16.67 24.57
C ASP A 564 -24.24 -18.19 24.57
N ARG A 565 -23.41 -18.74 23.67
CA ARG A 565 -23.07 -20.18 23.67
C ARG A 565 -22.28 -20.56 24.92
N LEU A 566 -21.25 -19.79 25.27
CA LEU A 566 -20.46 -20.01 26.49
C LEU A 566 -21.35 -19.95 27.74
N ARG A 567 -22.24 -18.95 27.86
CA ARG A 567 -23.17 -18.82 28.99
C ARG A 567 -24.17 -19.98 29.07
N LYS A 568 -24.68 -20.46 27.93
CA LYS A 568 -25.54 -21.66 27.86
C LYS A 568 -24.81 -22.94 28.29
N ALA A 569 -23.50 -23.00 28.12
CA ALA A 569 -22.62 -24.07 28.61
C ALA A 569 -22.13 -23.85 30.06
N GLY A 570 -22.70 -22.91 30.82
CA GLY A 570 -22.36 -22.66 32.22
C GLY A 570 -21.14 -21.76 32.46
N TRP A 571 -20.53 -21.19 31.42
CA TRP A 571 -19.39 -20.28 31.59
C TRP A 571 -19.84 -18.93 32.14
N LYS A 572 -19.04 -18.38 33.08
CA LYS A 572 -19.26 -17.05 33.64
C LYS A 572 -18.55 -16.00 32.78
N ILE A 573 -19.34 -15.23 32.03
CA ILE A 573 -18.84 -14.13 31.19
C ILE A 573 -18.43 -12.93 32.06
N GLU A 574 -17.26 -12.35 31.79
CA GLU A 574 -16.86 -11.07 32.40
C GLU A 574 -17.59 -9.89 31.73
N PRO A 575 -18.08 -8.90 32.51
CA PRO A 575 -18.65 -7.69 31.94
C PRO A 575 -17.59 -6.77 31.34
N HIS A 576 -17.99 -6.01 30.31
CA HIS A 576 -17.32 -4.80 29.80
C HIS A 576 -16.01 -4.98 28.99
N ALA A 577 -15.67 -6.20 28.56
CA ALA A 577 -14.65 -6.40 27.54
C ALA A 577 -15.18 -5.95 26.16
N ARG A 578 -14.57 -4.93 25.53
CA ARG A 578 -15.08 -4.38 24.26
C ARG A 578 -14.69 -5.19 23.02
N ARG A 579 -13.44 -5.66 22.92
CA ARG A 579 -12.88 -6.29 21.71
C ARG A 579 -12.83 -7.82 21.71
N CYS A 580 -13.23 -8.44 22.80
CA CYS A 580 -13.26 -9.89 22.98
C CYS A 580 -14.21 -10.20 24.13
N VAL A 581 -14.59 -11.47 24.28
CA VAL A 581 -15.36 -11.95 25.42
C VAL A 581 -14.41 -12.73 26.33
N PHE A 582 -14.16 -12.22 27.54
CA PHE A 582 -13.53 -13.02 28.58
C PHE A 582 -14.58 -13.89 29.26
N ALA A 583 -14.26 -15.18 29.45
CA ALA A 583 -15.13 -16.14 30.10
C ALA A 583 -14.34 -17.02 31.07
N TRP A 584 -14.95 -17.33 32.21
CA TRP A 584 -14.44 -18.30 33.17
C TRP A 584 -15.18 -19.61 33.02
N ARG A 585 -14.42 -20.70 32.92
CA ARG A 585 -14.91 -22.06 32.98
C ARG A 585 -15.68 -22.26 34.29
N PRO A 586 -16.83 -22.96 34.29
CA PRO A 586 -17.47 -23.35 35.54
C PRO A 586 -16.49 -24.16 36.39
N THR A 587 -16.28 -23.73 37.63
CA THR A 587 -15.62 -24.56 38.65
C THR A 587 -16.55 -25.71 39.00
N GLU A 588 -16.04 -26.94 38.88
CA GLU A 588 -16.72 -28.17 39.32
C GLU A 588 -16.94 -28.20 40.85
#